data_AF-A0A528TNG2-F1
#
_entry.id   AF-A0A528TNG2-F1
#
_cell.length_a   1.000
_cell.length_b   1.000
_cell.length_c   1.000
_cell.angle_alpha   90.00
_cell.angle_beta   90.00
_cell.angle_gamma   90.00
#
_symmetry.space_group_name_H-M   'P 1'
#
loop_
_entity.id
_entity.type
_entity.pdbx_description
1 polymer ?
#
loop_
_entity_poly.entity_id
_entity_poly.type
_entity_poly.pdbx_seq_one_letter_code
_entity_poly.pdbx_strand_id
1 'polypeptide(L)'
;MALAEVGKLDGPHVIHDASRAIADAIPRLQFLGDAAVLRTPSKLELYVARRLEGTASGSWLDGLPLYAALHLPLVAGAVALHGPKVALDDLDGDDAWECEAAGFEIVDKGAAGIRPFLDELQAPFRSRRSSAGPKVMYGRLYDWLAHESED
;
A
#
# COMPACT_ATOMS: atom_id res chain seq x y z
N MET A 1 0.73 14.32 -6.64
CA MET A 1 -0.61 14.66 -7.18
C MET A 1 -1.60 13.71 -6.54
N ALA A 2 -2.80 14.16 -6.15
CA ALA A 2 -3.89 13.20 -5.89
C ALA A 2 -4.25 12.53 -7.23
N LEU A 3 -4.45 11.21 -7.24
CA LEU A 3 -4.69 10.48 -8.47
C LEU A 3 -6.11 10.80 -8.99
N ALA A 4 -6.20 11.13 -10.28
CA ALA A 4 -7.47 11.26 -10.97
C ALA A 4 -7.72 10.00 -11.79
N GLU A 5 -8.87 9.36 -11.56
CA GLU A 5 -9.24 8.16 -12.31
C GLU A 5 -9.53 8.52 -13.78
N VAL A 6 -8.74 7.94 -14.69
CA VAL A 6 -8.84 8.18 -16.13
C VAL A 6 -9.83 7.23 -16.83
N GLY A 7 -10.11 6.08 -16.22
CA GLY A 7 -11.09 5.11 -16.70
C GLY A 7 -11.03 3.80 -15.92
N LYS A 8 -12.12 3.02 -16.01
CA LYS A 8 -12.21 1.69 -15.40
C LYS A 8 -11.93 0.61 -16.42
N LEU A 9 -11.26 -0.44 -15.96
CA LEU A 9 -11.04 -1.67 -16.72
C LEU A 9 -12.16 -2.66 -16.41
N ASP A 10 -13.40 -2.30 -16.72
CA ASP A 10 -14.58 -3.11 -16.41
C ASP A 10 -14.93 -4.07 -17.57
N GLY A 11 -14.93 -5.36 -17.28
CA GLY A 11 -15.43 -6.42 -18.17
C GLY A 11 -14.34 -7.24 -18.89
N PRO A 12 -14.64 -8.51 -19.22
CA PRO A 12 -13.64 -9.50 -19.63
C PRO A 12 -12.88 -9.17 -20.93
N HIS A 13 -13.41 -8.23 -21.74
CA HIS A 13 -12.78 -7.80 -23.00
C HIS A 13 -11.99 -6.49 -22.88
N VAL A 14 -12.06 -5.80 -21.73
CA VAL A 14 -11.42 -4.49 -21.50
C VAL A 14 -10.28 -4.59 -20.48
N ILE A 15 -10.30 -5.60 -19.60
CA ILE A 15 -9.31 -5.81 -18.52
C ILE A 15 -7.84 -5.91 -19.00
N HIS A 16 -7.62 -6.25 -20.27
CA HIS A 16 -6.28 -6.37 -20.85
C HIS A 16 -5.95 -5.25 -21.85
N ASP A 17 -6.89 -4.35 -22.15
CA ASP A 17 -6.70 -3.27 -23.13
C ASP A 17 -6.65 -1.90 -22.43
N ALA A 18 -5.52 -1.66 -21.73
CA ALA A 18 -5.25 -0.39 -21.09
C ALA A 18 -5.22 0.78 -22.10
N SER A 19 -4.83 0.52 -23.35
CA SER A 19 -4.78 1.54 -24.40
C SER A 19 -6.17 2.12 -24.67
N ARG A 20 -7.20 1.28 -24.67
CA ARG A 20 -8.59 1.72 -24.86
C ARG A 20 -9.10 2.59 -23.71
N ALA A 21 -8.86 2.18 -22.47
CA ALA A 21 -9.24 2.98 -21.30
C ALA A 21 -8.58 4.36 -21.30
N ILE A 22 -7.29 4.42 -21.67
CA ILE A 22 -6.57 5.68 -21.84
C ILE A 22 -7.14 6.50 -23.00
N ALA A 23 -7.42 5.88 -24.15
CA ALA A 23 -7.96 6.57 -25.32
C ALA A 23 -9.29 7.29 -25.02
N ASP A 24 -10.17 6.66 -24.24
CA ASP A 24 -11.43 7.25 -23.79
C ASP A 24 -11.21 8.43 -22.83
N ALA A 25 -10.07 8.49 -22.14
CA ALA A 25 -9.69 9.59 -21.25
C ALA A 25 -9.11 10.78 -22.01
N ILE A 26 -8.48 10.58 -23.18
CA ILE A 26 -7.78 11.63 -23.94
C ILE A 26 -8.63 12.89 -24.15
N PRO A 27 -9.91 12.82 -24.60
CA PRO A 27 -10.73 14.02 -24.80
C PRO A 27 -10.99 14.83 -23.53
N ARG A 28 -10.89 14.17 -22.36
CA ARG A 28 -11.16 14.75 -21.04
C ARG A 28 -9.87 15.12 -20.29
N LEU A 29 -8.70 14.86 -20.85
CA LEU A 29 -7.42 14.93 -20.15
C LEU A 29 -7.09 16.34 -19.64
N GLN A 30 -7.41 17.37 -20.42
CA GLN A 30 -7.26 18.77 -19.98
C GLN A 30 -8.14 19.07 -18.76
N PHE A 31 -9.43 18.71 -18.83
CA PHE A 31 -10.36 18.90 -17.72
C PHE A 31 -9.93 18.14 -16.46
N LEU A 32 -9.47 16.88 -16.61
CA LEU A 32 -8.94 16.09 -15.51
C LEU A 32 -7.70 16.73 -14.90
N GLY A 33 -6.81 17.30 -15.72
CA GLY A 33 -5.65 18.05 -15.26
C GLY A 33 -6.01 19.32 -14.50
N ASP A 34 -6.97 20.09 -15.00
CA ASP A 34 -7.45 21.33 -14.36
C ASP A 34 -8.20 21.06 -13.05
N ALA A 35 -8.91 19.95 -12.97
CA ALA A 35 -9.62 19.51 -11.76
C ALA A 35 -8.73 18.77 -10.76
N ALA A 36 -7.51 18.39 -11.14
CA ALA A 36 -6.62 17.61 -10.28
C ALA A 36 -6.12 18.43 -9.09
N VAL A 37 -6.13 17.79 -7.92
CA VAL A 37 -5.59 18.39 -6.70
C VAL A 37 -4.09 18.09 -6.60
N LEU A 38 -3.28 19.14 -6.49
CA LEU A 38 -1.86 18.96 -6.21
C LEU A 38 -1.67 18.43 -4.79
N ARG A 39 -0.93 17.33 -4.69
CA ARG A 39 -0.51 16.70 -3.44
C ARG A 39 1.00 16.54 -3.46
N THR A 40 1.65 16.91 -2.35
CA THR A 40 3.07 16.66 -2.13
C THR A 40 3.33 15.15 -2.11
N PRO A 41 4.32 14.66 -2.87
CA PRO A 41 4.64 13.23 -2.87
C PRO A 41 4.97 12.73 -1.46
N SER A 42 4.46 11.54 -1.12
CA SER A 42 4.83 10.83 0.09
C SER A 42 6.29 10.37 0.02
N LYS A 43 6.86 9.99 1.17
CA LYS A 43 8.20 9.41 1.20
C LYS A 43 8.29 8.09 0.42
N LEU A 44 7.21 7.31 0.37
CA LEU A 44 7.15 6.12 -0.47
C LEU A 44 7.25 6.50 -1.95
N GLU A 45 6.47 7.49 -2.42
CA GLU A 45 6.51 7.93 -3.81
C GLU A 45 7.89 8.44 -4.22
N LEU A 46 8.55 9.20 -3.34
CA LEU A 46 9.93 9.65 -3.53
C LEU A 46 10.93 8.50 -3.54
N TYR A 47 10.74 7.50 -2.68
CA TYR A 47 11.55 6.28 -2.65
C TYR A 47 11.41 5.50 -3.96
N VAL A 48 10.19 5.28 -4.44
CA VAL A 48 9.90 4.55 -5.68
C VAL A 48 10.50 5.28 -6.88
N ALA A 49 10.33 6.60 -6.98
CA ALA A 49 10.91 7.40 -8.05
C ALA A 49 12.44 7.21 -8.13
N ARG A 50 13.14 7.33 -7.00
CA ARG A 50 14.59 7.10 -6.92
C ARG A 50 14.97 5.69 -7.34
N ARG A 51 14.18 4.68 -6.93
CA ARG A 51 14.46 3.29 -7.26
C ARG A 51 14.28 3.00 -8.76
N LEU A 52 13.27 3.60 -9.39
CA LEU A 52 13.05 3.52 -10.83
C LEU A 52 14.15 4.21 -11.64
N GLU A 53 14.76 5.25 -11.08
CA GLU A 53 15.99 5.88 -11.62
C GLU A 53 17.25 5.02 -11.42
N GLY A 54 17.14 3.85 -10.77
CA GLY A 54 18.25 2.95 -10.51
C GLY A 54 19.13 3.38 -9.33
N THR A 55 18.65 4.29 -8.48
CA THR A 55 19.39 4.76 -7.31
C THR A 55 18.91 4.07 -6.04
N ALA A 56 19.86 3.58 -5.24
CA ALA A 56 19.56 3.07 -3.90
C ALA A 56 19.24 4.23 -2.97
N SER A 57 18.19 4.09 -2.18
CA SER A 57 17.69 5.14 -1.30
C SER A 57 18.29 5.08 0.11
N GLY A 58 18.95 3.97 0.46
CA GLY A 58 19.38 3.65 1.82
C GLY A 58 18.25 3.09 2.70
N SER A 59 17.08 2.83 2.12
CA SER A 59 15.96 2.18 2.78
C SER A 59 16.25 0.70 3.04
N TRP A 60 15.71 0.15 4.12
CA TRP A 60 15.68 -1.31 4.29
C TRP A 60 14.95 -2.01 3.13
N LEU A 61 13.98 -1.34 2.51
CA LEU A 61 13.22 -1.86 1.39
C LEU A 61 14.04 -2.02 0.09
N ASP A 62 15.23 -1.41 0.00
CA ASP A 62 16.11 -1.55 -1.18
C ASP A 62 16.46 -3.03 -1.44
N GLY A 63 16.45 -3.87 -0.40
CA GLY A 63 16.71 -5.31 -0.46
C GLY A 63 15.55 -6.18 -0.94
N LEU A 64 14.35 -5.61 -1.16
CA LEU A 64 13.16 -6.33 -1.60
C LEU A 64 12.85 -6.06 -3.07
N PRO A 65 12.25 -6.98 -3.83
CA PRO A 65 11.67 -6.66 -5.15
C PRO A 65 10.70 -5.47 -5.08
N LEU A 66 10.58 -4.68 -6.15
CA LEU A 66 9.80 -3.43 -6.12
C LEU A 66 8.32 -3.66 -5.77
N TYR A 67 7.73 -4.75 -6.27
CA TYR A 67 6.35 -5.10 -5.92
C TYR A 67 6.17 -5.27 -4.39
N ALA A 68 7.11 -5.94 -3.72
CA ALA A 68 7.08 -6.14 -2.27
C ALA A 68 7.36 -4.83 -1.52
N ALA A 69 8.27 -4.00 -2.03
CA ALA A 69 8.58 -2.70 -1.45
C ALA A 69 7.43 -1.68 -1.59
N LEU A 70 6.50 -1.87 -2.53
CA LEU A 70 5.27 -1.10 -2.67
C LEU A 70 4.15 -1.66 -1.80
N HIS A 71 3.96 -2.98 -1.84
CA HIS A 71 2.81 -3.61 -1.20
C HIS A 71 2.94 -3.72 0.33
N LEU A 72 4.15 -3.94 0.85
CA LEU A 72 4.36 -4.04 2.29
C LEU A 72 3.98 -2.74 3.05
N PRO A 73 4.38 -1.54 2.61
CA PRO A 73 3.85 -0.27 3.15
C PRO A 73 2.33 -0.20 3.15
N LEU A 74 1.66 -0.53 2.04
CA LEU A 74 0.20 -0.50 1.96
C LEU A 74 -0.43 -1.41 3.03
N VAL A 75 0.00 -2.66 3.12
CA VAL A 75 -0.55 -3.64 4.08
C VAL A 75 -0.28 -3.20 5.52
N ALA A 76 0.96 -2.80 5.83
CA ALA A 76 1.35 -2.39 7.18
C ALA A 76 0.59 -1.13 7.63
N GLY A 77 0.48 -0.13 6.74
CA GLY A 77 -0.24 1.10 7.01
C GLY A 77 -1.74 0.90 7.15
N ALA A 78 -2.35 0.07 6.29
CA ALA A 78 -3.76 -0.26 6.39
C ALA A 78 -4.09 -0.93 7.74
N VAL A 79 -3.24 -1.86 8.18
CA VAL A 79 -3.37 -2.48 9.51
C VAL A 79 -3.12 -1.48 10.63
N ALA A 80 -2.19 -0.54 10.48
CA ALA A 80 -1.91 0.48 11.48
C ALA A 80 -3.05 1.51 11.63
N LEU A 81 -3.66 1.93 10.53
CA LEU A 81 -4.68 2.99 10.50
C LEU A 81 -6.10 2.45 10.70
N HIS A 82 -6.43 1.29 10.12
CA HIS A 82 -7.79 0.73 10.12
C HIS A 82 -7.90 -0.58 10.91
N GLY A 83 -6.78 -1.10 11.41
CA GLY A 83 -6.72 -2.29 12.26
C GLY A 83 -6.56 -3.61 11.48
N PRO A 84 -6.36 -4.73 12.19
CA PRO A 84 -5.98 -6.01 11.58
C PRO A 84 -7.02 -6.59 10.60
N LYS A 85 -8.29 -6.17 10.68
CA LYS A 85 -9.38 -6.73 9.86
C LYS A 85 -9.65 -5.94 8.59
N VAL A 86 -8.80 -4.95 8.26
CA VAL A 86 -8.96 -4.13 7.05
C VAL A 86 -9.00 -5.01 5.80
N ALA A 87 -9.93 -4.70 4.90
CA ALA A 87 -9.97 -5.23 3.54
C ALA A 87 -9.34 -4.17 2.63
N LEU A 88 -8.27 -4.53 1.92
CA LEU A 88 -7.54 -3.57 1.08
C LEU A 88 -8.37 -3.13 -0.13
N ASP A 89 -9.27 -4.00 -0.61
CA ASP A 89 -10.16 -3.72 -1.75
C ASP A 89 -11.23 -2.65 -1.41
N ASP A 90 -11.44 -2.36 -0.13
CA ASP A 90 -12.38 -1.34 0.33
C ASP A 90 -11.73 0.05 0.44
N LEU A 91 -10.40 0.16 0.29
CA LEU A 91 -9.68 1.44 0.36
C LEU A 91 -9.86 2.21 -0.95
N ASP A 92 -10.28 3.47 -0.85
CA ASP A 92 -10.21 4.37 -2.00
C ASP A 92 -8.76 4.85 -2.24
N GLY A 93 -8.55 5.62 -3.32
CA GLY A 93 -7.20 6.06 -3.69
C GLY A 93 -6.53 6.99 -2.67
N ASP A 94 -7.31 7.71 -1.87
CA ASP A 94 -6.79 8.62 -0.86
C ASP A 94 -6.49 7.87 0.44
N ASP A 95 -7.39 6.99 0.87
CA ASP A 95 -7.15 6.08 2.00
C ASP A 95 -5.93 5.18 1.74
N ALA A 96 -5.80 4.64 0.52
CA ALA A 96 -4.65 3.85 0.12
C ALA A 96 -3.35 4.67 0.18
N TRP A 97 -3.36 5.92 -0.30
CA TRP A 97 -2.20 6.81 -0.23
C TRP A 97 -1.78 7.11 1.22
N GLU A 98 -2.75 7.33 2.12
CA GLU A 98 -2.48 7.55 3.55
C GLU A 98 -1.90 6.29 4.21
N CYS A 99 -2.46 5.13 3.90
CA CYS A 99 -1.94 3.83 4.35
C CYS A 99 -0.51 3.62 3.88
N GLU A 100 -0.23 3.78 2.59
CA GLU A 100 1.10 3.66 2.01
C GLU A 100 2.12 4.59 2.68
N ALA A 101 1.75 5.86 2.88
CA ALA A 101 2.60 6.84 3.53
C ALA A 101 2.91 6.46 4.99
N ALA A 102 1.89 6.09 5.77
CA ALA A 102 2.05 5.69 7.17
C ALA A 102 2.85 4.39 7.29
N GLY A 103 2.55 3.40 6.45
CA GLY A 103 3.24 2.11 6.43
C GLY A 103 4.71 2.24 6.05
N PHE A 104 5.05 3.12 5.11
CA PHE A 104 6.45 3.37 4.74
C PHE A 104 7.28 3.84 5.93
N GLU A 105 6.76 4.75 6.77
CA GLU A 105 7.46 5.21 7.98
C GLU A 105 7.76 4.08 8.97
N ILE A 106 6.90 3.05 8.98
CA ILE A 106 7.07 1.84 9.80
C ILE A 106 8.16 0.94 9.20
N VAL A 107 8.08 0.65 7.91
CA VAL A 107 8.86 -0.45 7.31
C VAL A 107 10.22 -0.02 6.74
N ASP A 108 10.40 1.26 6.40
CA ASP A 108 11.65 1.81 5.84
C ASP A 108 12.87 1.56 6.75
N LYS A 109 12.65 1.51 8.07
CA LYS A 109 13.67 1.25 9.09
C LYS A 109 13.92 -0.24 9.36
N GLY A 110 13.25 -1.12 8.60
CA GLY A 110 13.29 -2.56 8.80
C GLY A 110 12.90 -2.96 10.22
N ALA A 111 13.70 -3.84 10.83
CA ALA A 111 13.40 -4.39 12.16
C ALA A 111 13.18 -3.34 13.25
N ALA A 112 13.81 -2.17 13.15
CA ALA A 112 13.68 -1.10 14.14
C ALA A 112 12.28 -0.45 14.14
N GLY A 113 11.57 -0.47 13.01
CA GLY A 113 10.19 0.01 12.93
C GLY A 113 9.15 -1.12 12.94
N ILE A 114 9.46 -2.26 12.32
CA ILE A 114 8.56 -3.41 12.24
C ILE A 114 8.30 -4.04 13.61
N ARG A 115 9.33 -4.19 14.47
CA ARG A 115 9.15 -4.86 15.78
C ARG A 115 8.21 -4.09 16.71
N PRO A 116 8.39 -2.77 16.93
CA PRO A 116 7.43 -1.99 17.73
C PRO A 116 6.00 -2.10 17.20
N PHE A 117 5.82 -2.02 15.89
CA PHE A 117 4.50 -2.17 15.27
C PHE A 117 3.86 -3.54 15.57
N LEU A 118 4.61 -4.63 15.43
CA LEU A 118 4.11 -5.96 15.79
C LEU A 118 3.82 -6.09 17.30
N ASP A 119 4.62 -5.47 18.15
CA ASP A 119 4.42 -5.45 19.60
C ASP A 119 3.13 -4.70 19.99
N GLU A 120 2.82 -3.61 19.29
CA GLU A 120 1.56 -2.84 19.44
C GLU A 120 0.36 -3.68 19.05
N LEU A 121 0.40 -4.39 17.92
CA LEU A 121 -0.67 -5.31 17.50
C LEU A 121 -0.91 -6.45 18.51
N GLN A 122 0.15 -6.92 19.17
CA GLN A 122 0.04 -7.94 20.22
C GLN A 122 -0.47 -7.40 21.56
N ALA A 123 -0.26 -6.12 21.86
CA ALA A 123 -0.50 -5.54 23.19
C ALA A 123 -1.91 -5.83 23.76
N PRO A 124 -3.01 -5.74 22.98
CA PRO A 124 -4.36 -6.06 23.46
C PRO A 124 -4.56 -7.51 23.92
N PHE A 125 -3.67 -8.42 23.51
CA PHE A 125 -3.79 -9.85 23.78
C PHE A 125 -2.92 -10.32 24.96
N ARG A 126 -1.97 -9.49 25.44
CA ARG A 126 -1.02 -9.88 26.50
C ARG A 126 -1.68 -10.20 27.84
N SER A 127 -2.86 -9.65 28.12
CA SER A 127 -3.62 -9.89 29.36
C SER A 127 -4.66 -11.02 29.24
N ARG A 128 -4.87 -11.57 28.04
CA ARG A 128 -5.87 -12.63 27.82
C ARG A 128 -5.32 -13.98 28.26
N ARG A 129 -6.15 -14.73 29.00
CA ARG A 129 -5.84 -16.08 29.50
C ARG A 129 -5.84 -17.14 28.40
N SER A 130 -6.41 -16.86 27.22
CA SER A 130 -6.35 -17.73 26.04
C SER A 130 -5.36 -17.17 25.00
N SER A 131 -4.58 -18.06 24.39
CA SER A 131 -3.72 -17.73 23.27
C SER A 131 -4.56 -17.35 22.05
N ALA A 132 -4.58 -16.08 21.69
CA ALA A 132 -5.09 -15.67 20.37
C ALA A 132 -4.12 -16.19 19.28
N GLY A 133 -4.67 -16.64 18.16
CA GLY A 133 -3.84 -17.09 17.03
C GLY A 133 -3.22 -15.90 16.27
N PRO A 134 -2.15 -16.10 15.48
CA PRO A 134 -1.50 -15.04 14.70
C PRO A 134 -2.44 -14.25 13.80
N LYS A 135 -3.38 -14.92 13.12
CA LYS A 135 -4.42 -14.28 12.31
C LYS A 135 -5.30 -13.31 13.10
N VAL A 136 -5.58 -13.60 14.37
CA VAL A 136 -6.37 -12.71 15.22
C VAL A 136 -5.59 -11.47 15.62
N MET A 137 -4.27 -11.59 15.81
CA MET A 137 -3.41 -10.48 16.22
C MET A 137 -3.02 -9.58 15.05
N TYR A 138 -2.57 -10.18 13.94
CA TYR A 138 -1.97 -9.44 12.83
C TYR A 138 -2.89 -9.34 11.60
N GLY A 139 -3.94 -10.15 11.55
CA GLY A 139 -5.00 -10.06 10.55
C GLY A 139 -4.48 -10.03 9.11
N ARG A 140 -4.83 -8.98 8.35
CA ARG A 140 -4.49 -8.83 6.94
C ARG A 140 -2.99 -8.97 6.67
N LEU A 141 -2.13 -8.48 7.57
CA LEU A 141 -0.68 -8.64 7.45
C LEU A 141 -0.26 -10.11 7.50
N TYR A 142 -0.86 -10.90 8.40
CA TYR A 142 -0.61 -12.34 8.48
C TYR A 142 -1.21 -13.08 7.28
N ASP A 143 -2.43 -12.75 6.88
CA ASP A 143 -3.09 -13.41 5.76
C ASP A 143 -2.26 -13.28 4.48
N TRP A 144 -1.79 -12.07 4.17
CA TRP A 144 -0.91 -11.82 3.04
C TRP A 144 0.41 -12.60 3.12
N LEU A 145 1.15 -12.46 4.23
CA LEU A 145 2.46 -13.10 4.39
C LEU A 145 2.43 -14.63 4.47
N ALA A 146 1.31 -15.22 4.91
CA ALA A 146 1.22 -16.66 5.14
C ALA A 146 0.53 -17.42 4.01
N HIS A 147 -0.26 -16.75 3.14
CA HIS A 147 -1.08 -17.44 2.15
C HIS A 147 -1.09 -16.80 0.76
N GLU A 148 -0.64 -15.55 0.61
CA GLU A 148 -0.67 -14.82 -0.67
C GLU A 148 0.74 -14.52 -1.20
N SER A 149 1.78 -15.06 -0.55
CA SER A 149 3.16 -15.03 -1.01
C SER A 149 3.58 -16.29 -1.76
N GLU A 150 2.68 -17.28 -1.90
CA GLU A 150 2.85 -18.43 -2.78
C GLU A 150 2.26 -18.10 -4.16
N ASP A 151 3.06 -17.46 -5.02
CA ASP A 151 2.85 -17.37 -6.47
C ASP A 151 4.21 -17.28 -7.19
#